data_AF-A0AAU5SLM8-F1
#
_entry.id   AF-A0AAU5SLM8-F1
#
_cell.length_a   1.000
_cell.length_b   1.000
_cell.length_c   1.000
_cell.angle_alpha   90.00
_cell.angle_beta   90.00
_cell.angle_gamma   90.00
#
_symmetry.space_group_name_H-M   'P 1'
#
loop_
_entity.id
_entity.type
_entity.pdbx_description
1 polymer ?
#
loop_
_entity_poly.entity_id
_entity_poly.type
_entity_poly.pdbx_seq_one_letter_code
_entity_poly.pdbx_strand_id
1 'polypeptide(L)'
;MNSAILHVRCAPALTGEGYREVLELLREFSPVVQALPPRAALVQVGGAQRYFGADAARIAEVVRLRAVARLGTDVRIGVAATWAVAATASARVPGPGGILAVPEEAVPGFLGPLPVEALYGLGSRQAEALRGYGLHTIGALTEVSPGVVERILGKRAGRLVVERAHGADPRPVTPRDLPSSAAVRAGFPREELDGPHARAALLALVVRLGATLRGRRQAARALTLTLQFAGGTRWEKTRRLTEPSAHDEDMRAMAYRLMDAAGLQRARLTGMVLRAEDLTGAAGVARQLTLDPVRESRLTVEAAIDRANARFGPGTVRPAATFGKAS
;
A
#
# COMPACT_ATOMS: atom_id res chain seq x y z
N MET A 1 7.86 30.09 3.75
CA MET A 1 6.68 29.71 2.95
C MET A 1 6.12 28.43 3.56
N ASN A 2 5.00 28.50 4.27
CA ASN A 2 4.42 27.31 4.91
C ASN A 2 3.98 26.31 3.84
N SER A 3 4.75 25.24 3.71
CA SER A 3 4.39 24.10 2.85
C SER A 3 3.33 23.29 3.59
N ALA A 4 2.05 23.56 3.32
CA ALA A 4 0.98 22.72 3.85
C ALA A 4 0.83 21.45 3.01
N ILE A 5 0.73 20.31 3.68
CA ILE A 5 0.58 18.99 3.09
C ILE A 5 -0.75 18.38 3.57
N LEU A 6 -1.52 17.87 2.62
CA LEU A 6 -2.68 17.01 2.88
C LEU A 6 -2.22 15.56 2.75
N HIS A 7 -2.45 14.75 3.78
CA HIS A 7 -2.43 13.30 3.65
C HIS A 7 -3.86 12.78 3.60
N VAL A 8 -4.29 12.34 2.42
CA VAL A 8 -5.65 11.86 2.15
C VAL A 8 -5.65 10.34 2.24
N ARG A 9 -6.47 9.79 3.14
CA ARG A 9 -6.65 8.34 3.33
C ARG A 9 -8.07 7.95 2.94
N CYS A 10 -8.17 7.07 1.96
CA CYS A 10 -9.41 6.53 1.45
C CYS A 10 -10.01 5.45 2.37
N ALA A 11 -11.31 5.24 2.27
CA ALA A 11 -12.02 4.20 3.01
C ALA A 11 -11.46 2.79 2.69
N PRO A 12 -11.44 1.85 3.66
CA PRO A 12 -10.99 0.48 3.42
C PRO A 12 -11.79 -0.29 2.37
N ALA A 13 -13.04 0.08 2.12
CA ALA A 13 -13.87 -0.54 1.10
C ALA A 13 -13.63 0.03 -0.32
N LEU A 14 -12.85 1.12 -0.45
CA LEU A 14 -12.64 1.78 -1.75
C LEU A 14 -11.90 0.84 -2.71
N THR A 15 -12.45 0.69 -3.91
CA THR A 15 -11.88 -0.10 -4.99
C THR A 15 -10.61 0.58 -5.53
N GLY A 16 -9.78 -0.17 -6.27
CA GLY A 16 -8.61 0.44 -6.92
C GLY A 16 -8.99 1.50 -7.96
N GLU A 17 -10.18 1.39 -8.52
CA GLU A 17 -10.75 2.36 -9.46
C GLU A 17 -11.17 3.63 -8.74
N GLY A 18 -11.94 3.52 -7.66
CA GLY A 18 -12.30 4.68 -6.85
C GLY A 18 -11.05 5.38 -6.30
N TYR A 19 -9.99 4.64 -5.95
CA TYR A 19 -8.72 5.26 -5.54
C TYR A 19 -8.08 6.09 -6.67
N ARG A 20 -8.19 5.66 -7.93
CA ARG A 20 -7.70 6.43 -9.08
C ARG A 20 -8.52 7.70 -9.30
N GLU A 21 -9.84 7.59 -9.20
CA GLU A 21 -10.75 8.75 -9.29
C GLU A 21 -10.47 9.76 -8.19
N VAL A 22 -10.16 9.29 -6.96
CA VAL A 22 -9.68 10.17 -5.89
C VAL A 22 -8.37 10.84 -6.28
N LEU A 23 -7.39 10.12 -6.84
CA LEU A 23 -6.13 10.74 -7.30
C LEU A 23 -6.37 11.79 -8.39
N GLU A 24 -7.31 11.56 -9.32
CA GLU A 24 -7.71 12.54 -10.34
C GLU A 24 -8.36 13.77 -9.71
N LEU A 25 -9.29 13.58 -8.77
CA LEU A 25 -9.89 14.66 -7.98
C LEU A 25 -8.82 15.51 -7.26
N LEU A 26 -7.81 14.87 -6.64
CA LEU A 26 -6.74 15.59 -5.94
C LEU A 26 -5.89 16.44 -6.89
N ARG A 27 -5.69 15.97 -8.13
CA ARG A 27 -4.93 16.72 -9.16
C ARG A 27 -5.65 17.98 -9.63
N GLU A 28 -6.96 18.09 -9.43
CA GLU A 28 -7.70 19.34 -9.69
C GLU A 28 -7.30 20.47 -8.72
N PHE A 29 -6.77 20.14 -7.54
CA PHE A 29 -6.38 21.13 -6.53
C PHE A 29 -4.90 21.45 -6.55
N SER A 30 -4.04 20.50 -6.90
CA SER A 30 -2.60 20.70 -6.97
C SER A 30 -1.95 19.75 -7.97
N PRO A 31 -0.97 20.20 -8.76
CA PRO A 31 -0.16 19.32 -9.59
C PRO A 31 0.80 18.43 -8.77
N VAL A 32 1.04 18.77 -7.49
CA VAL A 32 1.99 18.05 -6.62
C VAL A 32 1.25 16.99 -5.81
N VAL A 33 0.88 15.90 -6.48
CA VAL A 33 0.20 14.73 -5.90
C VAL A 33 1.11 13.51 -5.93
N GLN A 34 1.34 12.90 -4.77
CA GLN A 34 2.08 11.65 -4.63
C GLN A 34 1.14 10.51 -4.25
N ALA A 35 0.94 9.54 -5.14
CA ALA A 35 0.20 8.34 -4.82
C ALA A 35 0.94 7.48 -3.78
N LEU A 36 0.23 7.04 -2.74
CA LEU A 36 0.70 6.10 -1.72
C LEU A 36 -0.26 4.90 -1.65
N PRO A 37 -0.20 3.97 -2.63
CA PRO A 37 -1.08 2.82 -2.62
C PRO A 37 -0.89 1.97 -1.35
N PRO A 38 -1.94 1.26 -0.91
CA PRO A 38 -3.14 0.98 -1.68
C PRO A 38 -4.22 2.07 -1.64
N ARG A 39 -4.19 3.01 -0.69
CA ARG A 39 -5.37 3.84 -0.35
C ARG A 39 -5.05 5.24 0.20
N ALA A 40 -3.83 5.73 0.03
CA ALA A 40 -3.46 7.04 0.54
C ALA A 40 -2.79 7.88 -0.54
N ALA A 41 -2.83 9.20 -0.40
CA ALA A 41 -2.09 10.11 -1.26
C ALA A 41 -1.61 11.31 -0.45
N LEU A 42 -0.52 11.91 -0.89
CA LEU A 42 -0.09 13.21 -0.41
C LEU A 42 -0.38 14.27 -1.45
N VAL A 43 -0.77 15.45 -0.98
CA VAL A 43 -0.97 16.62 -1.83
C VAL A 43 -0.26 17.79 -1.16
N GLN A 44 0.65 18.44 -1.87
CA GLN A 44 1.22 19.70 -1.41
C GLN A 44 0.32 20.85 -1.88
N VAL A 45 -0.24 21.61 -0.94
CA VAL A 45 -1.28 22.62 -1.23
C VAL A 45 -0.81 24.07 -1.05
N GLY A 46 0.48 24.32 -0.80
CA GLY A 46 0.98 25.69 -0.64
C GLY A 46 0.69 26.62 -1.84
N GLY A 47 0.73 26.11 -3.07
CA GLY A 47 0.30 26.86 -4.27
C GLY A 47 -1.22 27.02 -4.36
N ALA A 48 -1.96 25.97 -4.01
CA ALA A 48 -3.41 25.95 -4.01
C ALA A 48 -4.00 26.96 -3.01
N GLN A 49 -3.39 27.11 -1.83
CA GLN A 49 -3.80 28.10 -0.83
C GLN A 49 -3.81 29.52 -1.39
N ARG A 50 -2.79 29.87 -2.18
CA ARG A 50 -2.68 31.18 -2.84
C ARG A 50 -3.72 31.34 -3.95
N TYR A 51 -3.87 30.31 -4.78
CA TYR A 51 -4.79 30.34 -5.92
C TYR A 51 -6.26 30.43 -5.49
N PHE A 52 -6.66 29.65 -4.50
CA PHE A 52 -8.04 29.62 -4.00
C PHE A 52 -8.33 30.64 -2.91
N GLY A 53 -7.32 31.36 -2.39
CA GLY A 53 -7.49 32.29 -1.27
C GLY A 53 -8.02 31.63 0.00
N ALA A 54 -7.65 30.37 0.23
CA ALA A 54 -8.17 29.54 1.32
C ALA A 54 -7.04 28.84 2.07
N ASP A 55 -7.20 28.61 3.36
CA ASP A 55 -6.23 27.82 4.12
C ASP A 55 -6.28 26.32 3.75
N ALA A 56 -5.27 25.56 4.19
CA ALA A 56 -5.17 24.15 3.84
C ALA A 56 -6.29 23.29 4.45
N ALA A 57 -6.85 23.69 5.60
CA ALA A 57 -7.97 22.98 6.22
C ALA A 57 -9.24 23.16 5.38
N ARG A 58 -9.50 24.37 4.89
CA ARG A 58 -10.62 24.67 4.00
C ARG A 58 -10.47 23.96 2.66
N ILE A 59 -9.26 23.89 2.09
CA ILE A 59 -9.02 23.07 0.89
C ILE A 59 -9.33 21.59 1.17
N ALA A 60 -8.91 21.05 2.32
CA ALA A 60 -9.22 19.69 2.71
C ALA A 60 -10.74 19.44 2.82
N GLU A 61 -11.51 20.40 3.35
CA GLU A 61 -12.98 20.33 3.40
C GLU A 61 -13.59 20.22 2.01
N VAL A 62 -13.16 21.07 1.07
CA VAL A 62 -13.66 21.03 -0.31
C VAL A 62 -13.29 19.71 -0.99
N VAL A 63 -12.06 19.21 -0.80
CA VAL A 63 -11.63 17.90 -1.30
C VAL A 63 -12.55 16.80 -0.78
N ARG A 64 -12.81 16.76 0.54
CA ARG A 64 -13.66 15.76 1.16
C ARG A 64 -15.10 15.84 0.64
N LEU A 65 -15.68 17.04 0.59
CA LEU A 65 -17.03 17.25 0.07
C LEU A 65 -17.16 16.80 -1.38
N ARG A 66 -16.16 17.08 -2.23
CA ARG A 66 -16.16 16.61 -3.61
C ARG A 66 -15.98 15.09 -3.71
N ALA A 67 -15.18 14.47 -2.85
CA ALA A 67 -15.04 13.02 -2.81
C ALA A 67 -16.38 12.35 -2.48
N VAL A 68 -17.12 12.88 -1.49
CA VAL A 68 -18.45 12.38 -1.15
C VAL A 68 -19.43 12.62 -2.30
N ALA A 69 -19.50 13.85 -2.82
CA ALA A 69 -20.50 14.24 -3.80
C ALA A 69 -20.29 13.60 -5.19
N ARG A 70 -19.05 13.44 -5.65
CA ARG A 70 -18.74 12.92 -6.99
C ARG A 70 -18.44 11.43 -7.00
N LEU A 71 -17.80 10.92 -5.95
CA LEU A 71 -17.25 9.56 -5.92
C LEU A 71 -17.97 8.66 -4.91
N GLY A 72 -18.93 9.20 -4.15
CA GLY A 72 -19.68 8.44 -3.15
C GLY A 72 -18.81 7.90 -2.01
N THR A 73 -17.59 8.41 -1.83
CA THR A 73 -16.67 7.97 -0.78
C THR A 73 -16.28 9.13 0.11
N ASP A 74 -16.32 8.90 1.41
CA ASP A 74 -15.71 9.80 2.37
C ASP A 74 -14.21 9.49 2.51
N VAL A 75 -13.44 10.49 2.91
CA VAL A 75 -11.99 10.42 3.07
C VAL A 75 -11.55 11.02 4.38
N ARG A 76 -10.50 10.46 4.97
CA ARG A 76 -9.85 11.00 6.16
C ARG A 76 -8.65 11.82 5.74
N ILE A 77 -8.61 13.09 6.10
CA ILE A 77 -7.55 14.01 5.69
C ILE A 77 -6.82 14.53 6.92
N GLY A 78 -5.50 14.35 6.94
CA GLY A 78 -4.64 15.04 7.89
C GLY A 78 -3.97 16.23 7.21
N VAL A 79 -3.92 17.37 7.88
CA VAL A 79 -3.29 18.60 7.38
C VAL A 79 -2.16 18.97 8.31
N ALA A 80 -0.93 19.09 7.79
CA ALA A 80 0.23 19.54 8.56
C ALA A 80 1.34 20.09 7.67
N ALA A 81 2.39 20.66 8.28
CA ALA A 81 3.57 21.14 7.56
C ALA A 81 4.46 20.02 7.00
N THR A 82 4.43 18.83 7.63
CA THR A 82 5.26 17.69 7.24
C THR A 82 4.41 16.45 6.93
N TRP A 83 4.94 15.58 6.07
CA TRP A 83 4.27 14.33 5.71
C TRP A 83 3.99 13.48 6.95
N ALA A 84 4.98 13.21 7.80
CA ALA A 84 4.81 12.35 8.95
C ALA A 84 3.66 12.81 9.87
N VAL A 85 3.57 14.11 10.15
CA VAL A 85 2.50 14.68 10.98
C VAL A 85 1.15 14.58 10.28
N ALA A 86 1.05 14.96 8.99
CA ALA A 86 -0.20 14.87 8.22
C ALA A 86 -0.71 13.41 8.15
N ALA A 87 0.20 12.45 7.92
CA ALA A 87 -0.14 11.04 7.87
C ALA A 87 -0.62 10.52 9.22
N THR A 88 0.03 10.93 10.31
CA THR A 88 -0.38 10.62 11.68
C THR A 88 -1.77 11.22 11.96
N ALA A 89 -1.99 12.49 11.65
CA ALA A 89 -3.27 13.17 11.81
C ALA A 89 -4.42 12.47 11.07
N SER A 90 -4.23 12.11 9.80
CA SER A 90 -5.26 11.39 9.02
C SER A 90 -5.64 10.04 9.63
N ALA A 91 -4.71 9.38 10.32
CA ALA A 91 -4.95 8.10 10.98
C ALA A 91 -5.79 8.25 12.25
N ARG A 92 -5.82 9.44 12.85
CA ARG A 92 -6.55 9.78 14.09
C ARG A 92 -7.94 10.33 13.83
N VAL A 93 -8.28 10.67 12.60
CA VAL A 93 -9.65 11.06 12.24
C VAL A 93 -10.60 9.89 12.54
N PRO A 94 -11.62 10.08 13.40
CA PRO A 94 -12.58 9.04 13.73
C PRO A 94 -13.56 8.81 12.56
N GLY A 95 -14.05 7.58 12.43
CA GLY A 95 -15.08 7.24 11.44
C GLY A 95 -14.57 7.09 9.99
N PRO A 96 -15.50 6.97 9.03
CA PRO A 96 -15.17 6.73 7.62
C PRO A 96 -14.56 7.93 6.90
N GLY A 97 -14.73 9.15 7.43
CA GLY A 97 -14.10 10.36 6.91
C GLY A 97 -14.19 11.55 7.87
N GLY A 98 -13.41 12.58 7.57
CA GLY A 98 -13.22 13.73 8.44
C GLY A 98 -11.83 14.36 8.25
N ILE A 99 -11.57 15.45 8.96
CA ILE A 99 -10.37 16.25 8.79
C ILE A 99 -9.75 16.52 10.15
N LEU A 100 -8.41 16.40 10.23
CA LEU A 100 -7.64 16.81 11.39
C LEU A 100 -6.47 17.67 10.93
N ALA A 101 -6.52 18.97 11.25
CA ALA A 101 -5.44 19.90 10.98
C ALA A 101 -4.57 20.07 12.23
N VAL A 102 -3.25 19.99 12.04
CA VAL A 102 -2.24 20.14 13.08
C VAL A 102 -1.31 21.28 12.69
N PRO A 103 -1.55 22.50 13.23
CA PRO A 103 -0.62 23.63 13.11
C PRO A 103 0.76 23.29 13.67
N GLU A 104 1.80 23.97 13.20
CA GLU A 104 3.20 23.68 13.55
C GLU A 104 3.46 23.82 15.05
N GLU A 105 2.89 24.85 15.65
CA GLU A 105 2.90 25.13 17.08
C GLU A 105 2.18 24.06 17.93
N ALA A 106 1.21 23.37 17.34
CA ALA A 106 0.44 22.33 18.02
C ALA A 106 1.08 20.93 17.91
N VAL A 107 2.13 20.77 17.09
CA VAL A 107 2.73 19.47 16.80
C VAL A 107 3.23 18.75 18.07
N PRO A 108 3.96 19.38 19.00
CA PRO A 108 4.42 18.70 20.21
C PRO A 108 3.28 18.18 21.08
N GLY A 109 2.23 19.01 21.28
CA GLY A 109 1.05 18.62 22.06
C GLY A 109 0.19 17.55 21.38
N PHE A 110 0.15 17.54 20.04
CA PHE A 110 -0.55 16.51 19.27
C PHE A 110 0.20 15.17 19.28
N LEU A 111 1.51 15.17 19.04
CA LEU A 111 2.31 13.95 18.93
C LEU A 111 2.64 13.35 20.29
N GLY A 112 3.04 14.18 21.27
CA GLY A 112 3.53 13.76 22.58
C GLY A 112 2.74 12.65 23.27
N PRO A 113 1.40 12.76 23.43
CA PRO A 113 0.59 11.75 24.13
C PRO A 113 0.33 10.48 23.32
N LEU A 114 0.69 10.44 22.04
CA LEU A 114 0.44 9.26 21.20
C LEU A 114 1.44 8.14 21.54
N PRO A 115 1.01 6.87 21.43
CA PRO A 115 1.94 5.75 21.55
C PRO A 115 2.94 5.76 20.40
N VAL A 116 4.15 5.21 20.61
CA VAL A 116 5.21 5.23 19.59
C VAL A 116 4.78 4.61 18.26
N GLU A 117 3.96 3.55 18.27
CA GLU A 117 3.41 2.92 17.06
C GLU A 117 2.49 3.82 16.23
N ALA A 118 1.99 4.92 16.79
CA ALA A 118 1.19 5.89 16.04
C ALA A 118 2.07 6.75 15.11
N LEU A 119 3.38 6.84 15.36
CA LEU A 119 4.29 7.64 14.56
C LEU A 119 4.40 7.06 13.14
N TYR A 120 3.98 7.84 12.15
CA TYR A 120 4.01 7.38 10.77
C TYR A 120 5.42 6.99 10.30
N GLY A 121 5.53 5.78 9.73
CA GLY A 121 6.78 5.24 9.21
C GLY A 121 7.65 4.53 10.25
N LEU A 122 7.16 4.34 11.47
CA LEU A 122 7.72 3.40 12.44
C LEU A 122 7.13 2.00 12.19
N GLY A 123 7.97 0.99 11.95
CA GLY A 123 7.53 -0.39 11.77
C GLY A 123 7.19 -1.09 13.09
N SER A 124 6.38 -2.14 13.06
CA SER A 124 5.95 -2.89 14.26
C SER A 124 7.13 -3.39 15.10
N ARG A 125 8.17 -3.95 14.47
CA ARG A 125 9.40 -4.40 15.17
C ARG A 125 10.18 -3.25 15.80
N GLN A 126 10.18 -2.08 15.17
CA GLN A 126 10.87 -0.90 15.72
C GLN A 126 10.10 -0.34 16.91
N ALA A 127 8.76 -0.29 16.82
CA ALA A 127 7.91 0.08 17.94
C ALA A 127 8.06 -0.91 19.11
N GLU A 128 8.09 -2.21 18.83
CA GLU A 128 8.33 -3.25 19.84
C GLU A 128 9.70 -3.09 20.52
N ALA A 129 10.76 -2.85 19.75
CA ALA A 129 12.08 -2.58 20.29
C ALA A 129 12.06 -1.36 21.23
N LEU A 130 11.51 -0.22 20.78
CA LEU A 130 11.39 0.99 21.61
C LEU A 130 10.62 0.74 22.92
N ARG A 131 9.49 0.03 22.85
CA ARG A 131 8.71 -0.34 24.05
C ARG A 131 9.48 -1.26 24.98
N GLY A 132 10.32 -2.17 24.45
CA GLY A 132 11.21 -3.00 25.25
C GLY A 132 12.23 -2.20 26.07
N TYR A 133 12.54 -0.98 25.63
CA TYR A 133 13.38 -0.01 26.35
C TYR A 133 12.56 1.02 27.16
N GLY A 134 11.26 0.79 27.37
CA GLY A 134 10.38 1.68 28.15
C GLY A 134 9.87 2.92 27.40
N LEU A 135 10.17 3.05 26.10
CA LEU A 135 9.72 4.18 25.28
C LEU A 135 8.34 3.89 24.70
N HIS A 136 7.30 4.23 25.47
CA HIS A 136 5.91 3.92 25.12
C HIS A 136 5.20 5.03 24.32
N THR A 137 5.58 6.29 24.52
CA THR A 137 4.95 7.45 23.86
C THR A 137 5.94 8.21 22.97
N ILE A 138 5.42 8.97 22.01
CA ILE A 138 6.24 9.84 21.16
C ILE A 138 6.87 10.95 22.00
N GLY A 139 6.17 11.45 23.03
CA GLY A 139 6.74 12.42 23.98
C GLY A 139 7.96 11.86 24.73
N ALA A 140 7.85 10.65 25.27
CA ALA A 140 8.99 10.00 25.93
C ALA A 140 10.17 9.80 24.96
N LEU A 141 9.89 9.48 23.69
CA LEU A 141 10.91 9.37 22.65
C LEU A 141 11.64 10.71 22.39
N THR A 142 10.95 11.85 22.48
CA THR A 142 11.55 13.19 22.28
C THR A 142 12.41 13.66 23.46
N GLU A 143 12.24 13.08 24.65
CA GLU A 143 13.02 13.43 25.85
C GLU A 143 14.37 12.69 25.90
N VAL A 144 14.50 11.59 25.16
CA VAL A 144 15.72 10.80 25.13
C VAL A 144 16.72 11.33 24.12
N SER A 145 18.01 11.29 24.47
CA SER A 145 19.07 11.70 23.55
C SER A 145 19.02 10.90 22.22
N PRO A 146 19.19 11.55 21.06
CA PRO A 146 19.08 10.88 19.75
C PRO A 146 19.97 9.64 19.62
N GLY A 147 21.16 9.67 20.22
CA GLY A 147 22.12 8.56 20.21
C GLY A 147 21.61 7.27 20.86
N VAL A 148 20.69 7.34 21.82
CA VAL A 148 20.06 6.14 22.41
C VAL A 148 19.12 5.50 21.40
N VAL A 149 18.27 6.29 20.75
CA VAL A 149 17.34 5.79 19.71
C VAL A 149 18.09 5.21 18.52
N GLU A 150 19.21 5.82 18.14
CA GLU A 150 20.12 5.30 17.11
C GLU A 150 20.76 3.96 17.48
N ARG A 151 21.08 3.71 18.75
CA ARG A 151 21.59 2.40 19.21
C ARG A 151 20.51 1.33 19.18
N ILE A 152 19.27 1.67 19.51
CA ILE A 152 18.14 0.72 19.52
C ILE A 152 17.73 0.34 18.10
N LEU A 153 17.59 1.33 17.21
CA LEU A 153 17.00 1.15 15.87
C LEU A 153 18.03 1.10 14.74
N GLY A 154 19.30 1.38 15.03
CA GLY A 154 20.35 1.62 14.06
C GLY A 154 20.40 3.09 13.61
N LYS A 155 21.61 3.57 13.32
CA LYS A 155 21.93 5.00 13.07
C LYS A 155 20.94 5.72 12.16
N ARG A 156 20.71 5.21 10.94
CA ARG A 156 19.84 5.87 9.96
C ARG A 156 18.37 5.88 10.38
N ALA A 157 17.88 4.75 10.90
CA ALA A 157 16.48 4.61 11.26
C ALA A 157 16.15 5.38 12.54
N GLY A 158 17.03 5.31 13.55
CA GLY A 158 16.88 6.04 14.80
C GLY A 158 16.86 7.55 14.58
N ARG A 159 17.80 8.09 13.81
CA ARG A 159 17.81 9.52 13.44
C ARG A 159 16.48 9.97 12.82
N LEU A 160 15.97 9.22 11.84
CA LEU A 160 14.74 9.55 11.15
C LEU A 160 13.50 9.47 12.07
N VAL A 161 13.50 8.52 13.01
CA VAL A 161 12.43 8.37 14.01
C VAL A 161 12.43 9.54 14.98
N VAL A 162 13.60 9.99 15.44
CA VAL A 162 13.75 11.18 16.29
C VAL A 162 13.28 12.44 15.56
N GLU A 163 13.74 12.67 14.33
CA GLU A 163 13.29 13.83 13.52
C GLU A 163 11.76 13.89 13.43
N ARG A 164 11.11 12.75 13.12
CA ARG A 164 9.65 12.66 13.03
C ARG A 164 8.93 12.81 14.36
N ALA A 165 9.52 12.34 15.45
CA ALA A 165 8.95 12.52 16.79
C ALA A 165 8.87 14.00 17.17
N HIS A 166 9.84 14.80 16.72
CA HIS A 166 9.82 16.26 16.82
C HIS A 166 9.01 16.95 15.70
N GLY A 167 8.25 16.20 14.90
CA GLY A 167 7.43 16.77 13.83
C GLY A 167 8.15 17.07 12.52
N ALA A 168 9.48 16.89 12.45
CA ALA A 168 10.27 17.13 11.26
C ALA A 168 10.24 15.92 10.31
N ASP A 169 10.18 16.17 9.00
CA ASP A 169 10.37 15.14 8.00
C ASP A 169 11.08 15.75 6.79
N PRO A 170 12.31 15.32 6.46
CA PRO A 170 13.06 15.92 5.37
C PRO A 170 12.52 15.53 3.98
N ARG A 171 11.55 14.61 3.90
CA ARG A 171 11.04 14.10 2.64
C ARG A 171 10.08 15.11 1.98
N PRO A 172 10.36 15.57 0.75
CA PRO A 172 9.41 16.37 0.00
C PRO A 172 8.26 15.51 -0.53
N VAL A 173 7.11 16.14 -0.82
CA VAL A 173 6.07 15.51 -1.63
C VAL A 173 6.54 15.56 -3.08
N THR A 174 6.68 14.39 -3.70
CA THR A 174 7.13 14.25 -5.09
C THR A 174 5.96 13.83 -5.97
N PRO A 175 5.64 14.55 -7.05
CA PRO A 175 4.61 14.12 -7.99
C PRO A 175 4.90 12.69 -8.45
N ARG A 176 3.99 11.77 -8.17
CA ARG A 176 4.16 10.35 -8.51
C ARG A 176 2.82 9.72 -8.79
N ASP A 177 2.70 9.14 -9.97
CA ASP A 177 1.57 8.30 -10.34
C ASP A 177 1.57 6.98 -9.57
N LEU A 178 0.61 6.11 -9.89
CA LEU A 178 0.60 4.75 -9.36
C LEU A 178 1.96 4.08 -9.63
N PRO A 179 2.52 3.33 -8.65
CA PRO A 179 3.84 2.74 -8.77
C PRO A 179 3.91 1.80 -9.98
N SER A 180 5.11 1.70 -10.55
CA SER A 180 5.45 0.79 -11.65
C SER A 180 5.57 -0.67 -11.22
N SER A 181 5.29 -0.99 -9.95
CA SER A 181 5.26 -2.35 -9.43
C SER A 181 4.21 -2.52 -8.33
N ALA A 182 3.76 -3.76 -8.14
CA ALA A 182 2.87 -4.17 -7.06
C ALA A 182 3.30 -5.54 -6.55
N ALA A 183 3.32 -5.75 -5.23
CA ALA A 183 3.73 -7.02 -4.64
C ALA A 183 2.76 -7.50 -3.58
N VAL A 184 2.57 -8.82 -3.54
CA VAL A 184 1.83 -9.54 -2.52
C VAL A 184 2.72 -10.59 -1.90
N ARG A 185 2.50 -10.88 -0.62
CA ARG A 185 3.31 -11.83 0.14
C ARG A 185 2.44 -12.80 0.93
N ALA A 186 2.98 -13.98 1.16
CA ALA A 186 2.49 -14.97 2.11
C ALA A 186 3.67 -15.46 2.95
N GLY A 187 3.45 -15.60 4.25
CA GLY A 187 4.37 -16.31 5.15
C GLY A 187 3.75 -17.64 5.56
N PHE A 188 4.59 -18.63 5.85
CA PHE A 188 4.14 -19.92 6.36
C PHE A 188 4.33 -19.95 7.88
N PRO A 189 3.32 -20.37 8.66
CA PRO A 189 3.43 -20.46 10.12
C PRO A 189 4.48 -21.48 10.60
N ARG A 190 4.72 -22.51 9.79
CA ARG A 190 5.76 -23.53 9.97
C ARG A 190 6.51 -23.68 8.65
N GLU A 191 7.71 -24.23 8.70
CA GLU A 191 8.50 -24.55 7.49
C GLU A 191 7.66 -25.43 6.56
N GLU A 192 7.34 -24.90 5.39
CA GLU A 192 6.51 -25.58 4.40
C GLU A 192 7.37 -26.47 3.51
N LEU A 193 6.98 -27.74 3.42
CA LEU A 193 7.67 -28.81 2.68
C LEU A 193 6.77 -29.43 1.60
N ASP A 194 5.46 -29.17 1.66
CA ASP A 194 4.47 -29.69 0.73
C ASP A 194 4.40 -28.82 -0.54
N GLY A 195 4.95 -29.34 -1.63
CA GLY A 195 4.95 -28.69 -2.95
C GLY A 195 3.55 -28.28 -3.41
N PRO A 196 2.54 -29.18 -3.41
CA PRO A 196 1.14 -28.85 -3.63
C PRO A 196 0.61 -27.66 -2.82
N HIS A 197 0.83 -27.63 -1.50
CA HIS A 197 0.39 -26.51 -0.67
C HIS A 197 1.12 -25.21 -1.03
N ALA A 198 2.44 -25.26 -1.30
CA ALA A 198 3.18 -24.10 -1.79
C ALA A 198 2.62 -23.59 -3.15
N ARG A 199 2.22 -24.49 -4.06
CA ARG A 199 1.55 -24.10 -5.32
C ARG A 199 0.22 -23.40 -5.06
N ALA A 200 -0.59 -23.92 -4.15
CA ALA A 200 -1.88 -23.32 -3.78
C ALA A 200 -1.69 -21.92 -3.16
N ALA A 201 -0.70 -21.76 -2.27
CA ALA A 201 -0.33 -20.47 -1.71
C ALA A 201 0.10 -19.47 -2.80
N LEU A 202 0.89 -19.93 -3.77
CA LEU A 202 1.29 -19.10 -4.92
C LEU A 202 0.09 -18.70 -5.79
N LEU A 203 -0.87 -19.60 -6.02
CA LEU A 203 -2.12 -19.27 -6.71
C LEU A 203 -2.92 -18.19 -5.97
N ALA A 204 -3.01 -18.29 -4.63
CA ALA A 204 -3.67 -17.26 -3.83
C ALA A 204 -2.97 -15.89 -3.97
N LEU A 205 -1.63 -15.87 -4.09
CA LEU A 205 -0.90 -14.65 -4.39
C LEU A 205 -1.22 -14.12 -5.79
N VAL A 206 -1.27 -14.98 -6.80
CA VAL A 206 -1.61 -14.59 -8.18
C VAL A 206 -2.97 -13.89 -8.22
N VAL A 207 -4.01 -14.49 -7.65
CA VAL A 207 -5.37 -13.91 -7.64
C VAL A 207 -5.40 -12.56 -6.93
N ARG A 208 -4.73 -12.44 -5.77
CA ARG A 208 -4.64 -11.17 -5.03
C ARG A 208 -3.91 -10.09 -5.82
N LEU A 209 -2.84 -10.48 -6.52
CA LEU A 209 -2.07 -9.56 -7.35
C LEU A 209 -2.89 -9.12 -8.57
N GLY A 210 -3.57 -10.05 -9.24
CA GLY A 210 -4.45 -9.76 -10.38
C GLY A 210 -5.58 -8.81 -10.02
N ALA A 211 -6.31 -9.09 -8.95
CA ALA A 211 -7.33 -8.18 -8.44
C ALA A 211 -6.78 -6.78 -8.13
N THR A 212 -5.55 -6.70 -7.59
CA THR A 212 -4.88 -5.41 -7.33
C THR A 212 -4.58 -4.66 -8.63
N LEU A 213 -4.06 -5.34 -9.65
CA LEU A 213 -3.72 -4.74 -10.94
C LEU A 213 -4.97 -4.31 -11.71
N ARG A 214 -5.98 -5.17 -11.80
CA ARG A 214 -7.27 -4.87 -12.44
C ARG A 214 -7.96 -3.69 -11.77
N GLY A 215 -7.99 -3.65 -10.43
CA GLY A 215 -8.51 -2.49 -9.69
C GLY A 215 -7.75 -1.20 -10.04
N ARG A 216 -6.42 -1.26 -10.18
CA ARG A 216 -5.61 -0.10 -10.59
C ARG A 216 -5.72 0.23 -12.08
N ARG A 217 -6.43 -0.56 -12.89
CA ARG A 217 -6.39 -0.54 -14.36
C ARG A 217 -4.93 -0.56 -14.87
N GLN A 218 -4.11 -1.42 -14.26
CA GLN A 218 -2.73 -1.66 -14.65
C GLN A 218 -2.57 -3.10 -15.14
N ALA A 219 -1.57 -3.35 -15.97
CA ALA A 219 -1.14 -4.67 -16.43
C ALA A 219 0.37 -4.82 -16.21
N ALA A 220 0.82 -6.03 -15.87
CA ALA A 220 2.23 -6.30 -15.63
C ALA A 220 2.93 -6.76 -16.90
N ARG A 221 4.15 -6.26 -17.17
CA ARG A 221 5.02 -6.79 -18.23
C ARG A 221 5.94 -7.90 -17.74
N ALA A 222 6.18 -7.97 -16.43
CA ALA A 222 7.00 -9.00 -15.84
C ALA A 222 6.48 -9.40 -14.46
N LEU A 223 6.85 -10.62 -14.06
CA LEU A 223 6.64 -11.14 -12.71
C LEU A 223 7.98 -11.52 -12.09
N THR A 224 8.16 -11.12 -10.84
CA THR A 224 9.25 -11.56 -9.97
C THR A 224 8.67 -12.45 -8.88
N LEU A 225 9.18 -13.68 -8.78
CA LEU A 225 8.92 -14.56 -7.65
C LEU A 225 10.13 -14.56 -6.72
N THR A 226 9.87 -14.32 -5.44
CA THR A 226 10.83 -14.45 -4.36
C THR A 226 10.37 -15.55 -3.42
N LEU A 227 11.26 -16.48 -3.12
CA LEU A 227 11.08 -17.56 -2.16
C LEU A 227 12.06 -17.37 -1.01
N GLN A 228 11.56 -17.52 0.21
CA GLN A 228 12.34 -17.44 1.44
C GLN A 228 12.40 -18.82 2.06
N PHE A 229 13.60 -19.27 2.42
CA PHE A 229 13.82 -20.59 2.97
C PHE A 229 14.21 -20.53 4.45
N ALA A 230 14.09 -21.66 5.14
CA ALA A 230 14.70 -21.88 6.43
C ALA A 230 16.22 -21.62 6.36
N GLY A 231 16.78 -20.98 7.38
CA GLY A 231 18.18 -20.54 7.38
C GLY A 231 18.42 -19.16 6.72
N GLY A 232 17.36 -18.46 6.28
CA GLY A 232 17.43 -17.06 5.84
C GLY A 232 17.90 -16.86 4.40
N THR A 233 18.13 -17.93 3.63
CA THR A 233 18.44 -17.83 2.21
C THR A 233 17.21 -17.43 1.40
N ARG A 234 17.45 -16.73 0.29
CA ARG A 234 16.42 -16.23 -0.62
C ARG A 234 16.74 -16.64 -2.05
N TRP A 235 15.72 -17.10 -2.76
CA TRP A 235 15.76 -17.26 -4.21
C TRP A 235 14.85 -16.22 -4.85
N GLU A 236 15.33 -15.53 -5.87
CA GLU A 236 14.56 -14.51 -6.59
C GLU A 236 14.80 -14.62 -8.10
N LYS A 237 13.72 -14.61 -8.87
CA LYS A 237 13.80 -14.64 -10.32
C LYS A 237 12.70 -13.81 -10.95
N THR A 238 13.06 -13.06 -11.98
CA THR A 238 12.13 -12.27 -12.80
C THR A 238 12.00 -12.87 -14.20
N ARG A 239 10.78 -12.86 -14.73
CA ARG A 239 10.47 -13.26 -16.11
C ARG A 239 9.45 -12.30 -16.71
N ARG A 240 9.63 -11.96 -17.99
CA ARG A 240 8.68 -11.15 -18.76
C ARG A 240 7.51 -12.04 -19.21
N LEU A 241 6.30 -11.49 -19.14
CA LEU A 241 5.12 -12.06 -19.77
C LEU A 241 5.21 -11.88 -21.28
N THR A 242 4.56 -12.77 -22.04
CA THR A 242 4.48 -12.67 -23.50
C THR A 242 3.83 -11.34 -23.90
N GLU A 243 2.75 -11.00 -23.20
CA GLU A 243 2.04 -9.73 -23.35
C GLU A 243 1.78 -9.13 -21.96
N PRO A 244 1.67 -7.80 -21.84
CA PRO A 244 1.30 -7.19 -20.57
C PRO A 244 -0.06 -7.71 -20.11
N SER A 245 -0.16 -8.27 -18.90
CA SER A 245 -1.41 -8.89 -18.43
C SER A 245 -1.67 -8.62 -16.95
N ALA A 246 -2.96 -8.58 -16.61
CA ALA A 246 -3.48 -8.59 -15.25
C ALA A 246 -4.42 -9.79 -15.01
N HIS A 247 -4.40 -10.78 -15.91
CA HIS A 247 -5.25 -11.96 -15.84
C HIS A 247 -4.62 -13.05 -15.01
N ASP A 248 -5.45 -13.72 -14.21
CA ASP A 248 -4.98 -14.67 -13.22
C ASP A 248 -4.31 -15.85 -13.93
N GLU A 249 -4.83 -16.26 -15.10
CA GLU A 249 -4.26 -17.38 -15.87
C GLU A 249 -2.86 -17.09 -16.43
N ASP A 250 -2.66 -15.92 -17.05
CA ASP A 250 -1.36 -15.52 -17.62
C ASP A 250 -0.30 -15.44 -16.52
N MET A 251 -0.68 -14.81 -15.40
CA MET A 251 0.18 -14.66 -14.24
C MET A 251 0.43 -16.00 -13.54
N ARG A 252 -0.58 -16.87 -13.44
CA ARG A 252 -0.46 -18.21 -12.83
C ARG A 252 0.48 -19.09 -13.62
N ALA A 253 0.31 -19.13 -14.94
CA ALA A 253 1.18 -19.90 -15.83
C ALA A 253 2.63 -19.44 -15.72
N MET A 254 2.88 -18.13 -15.61
CA MET A 254 4.23 -17.60 -15.41
C MET A 254 4.77 -17.86 -14.00
N ALA A 255 3.97 -17.65 -12.95
CA ALA A 255 4.35 -17.87 -11.57
C ALA A 255 4.72 -19.34 -11.31
N TYR A 256 3.96 -20.28 -11.88
CA TYR A 256 4.28 -21.71 -11.78
C TYR A 256 5.58 -22.05 -12.50
N ARG A 257 5.82 -21.52 -13.71
CA ARG A 257 7.12 -21.68 -14.39
C ARG A 257 8.29 -21.13 -13.58
N LEU A 258 8.12 -19.98 -12.91
CA LEU A 258 9.11 -19.42 -12.00
C LEU A 258 9.39 -20.37 -10.83
N MET A 259 8.34 -20.88 -10.18
CA MET A 259 8.48 -21.82 -9.06
C MET A 259 9.12 -23.15 -9.47
N ASP A 260 8.78 -23.66 -10.66
CA ASP A 260 9.37 -24.88 -11.21
C ASP A 260 10.87 -24.70 -11.44
N ALA A 261 11.28 -23.54 -11.95
CA ALA A 261 12.68 -23.18 -12.14
C ALA A 261 13.47 -23.00 -10.82
N ALA A 262 12.79 -22.85 -9.68
CA ALA A 262 13.46 -22.82 -8.38
C ALA A 262 13.89 -24.22 -7.91
N GLY A 263 13.33 -25.29 -8.49
CA GLY A 263 13.73 -26.67 -8.19
C GLY A 263 13.58 -27.03 -6.71
N LEU A 264 12.35 -26.98 -6.18
CA LEU A 264 12.03 -27.09 -4.74
C LEU A 264 12.29 -28.45 -4.07
N GLN A 265 13.28 -29.23 -4.51
CA GLN A 265 13.57 -30.53 -3.91
C GLN A 265 14.00 -30.38 -2.44
N ARG A 266 13.13 -30.84 -1.51
CA ARG A 266 13.31 -30.76 -0.05
C ARG A 266 13.45 -29.32 0.49
N ALA A 267 12.96 -28.33 -0.25
CA ALA A 267 12.97 -26.95 0.19
C ALA A 267 12.05 -26.75 1.40
N ARG A 268 12.51 -26.00 2.39
CA ARG A 268 11.75 -25.59 3.58
C ARG A 268 11.39 -24.12 3.44
N LEU A 269 10.19 -23.83 2.96
CA LEU A 269 9.76 -22.46 2.71
C LEU A 269 9.26 -21.80 4.00
N THR A 270 9.68 -20.57 4.24
CA THR A 270 9.19 -19.71 5.34
C THR A 270 8.31 -18.59 4.80
N GLY A 271 8.43 -18.26 3.51
CA GLY A 271 7.56 -17.29 2.86
C GLY A 271 7.79 -17.17 1.35
N MET A 272 6.88 -16.45 0.71
CA MET A 272 6.91 -16.17 -0.71
C MET A 272 6.38 -14.76 -1.00
N VAL A 273 6.97 -14.10 -1.99
CA VAL A 273 6.55 -12.79 -2.48
C VAL A 273 6.42 -12.87 -3.99
N LEU A 274 5.24 -12.52 -4.51
CA LEU A 274 5.00 -12.36 -5.93
C LEU A 274 4.87 -10.87 -6.24
N ARG A 275 5.66 -10.39 -7.18
CA ARG A 275 5.71 -8.98 -7.57
C ARG A 275 5.48 -8.83 -9.06
N ALA A 276 4.51 -7.99 -9.41
CA ALA A 276 4.30 -7.48 -10.75
C ALA A 276 5.20 -6.27 -10.99
N GLU A 277 5.82 -6.27 -12.16
CA GLU A 277 6.84 -5.34 -12.58
C GLU A 277 6.47 -4.66 -13.88
N ASP A 278 7.01 -3.45 -14.07
CA ASP A 278 6.88 -2.69 -15.31
C ASP A 278 5.39 -2.53 -15.67
N LEU A 279 4.65 -2.01 -14.68
CA LEU A 279 3.20 -1.84 -14.75
C LEU A 279 2.83 -0.73 -15.74
N THR A 280 2.01 -1.09 -16.72
CA THR A 280 1.46 -0.16 -17.71
C THR A 280 -0.03 0.02 -17.53
N GLY A 281 -0.59 1.13 -18.01
CA GLY A 281 -2.03 1.34 -18.04
C GLY A 281 -2.72 0.28 -18.91
N ALA A 282 -3.79 -0.32 -18.40
CA ALA A 282 -4.54 -1.37 -19.09
C ALA A 282 -5.16 -0.88 -20.40
N ALA A 283 -5.46 0.41 -20.53
CA ALA A 283 -5.97 1.02 -21.77
C ALA A 283 -4.96 0.99 -22.92
N GLY A 284 -3.65 0.94 -22.62
CA GLY A 284 -2.58 0.82 -23.62
C GLY A 284 -2.18 -0.62 -23.93
N VAL A 285 -2.86 -1.60 -23.33
CA VAL A 285 -2.64 -3.02 -23.63
C VAL A 285 -3.59 -3.41 -24.74
N ALA A 286 -3.06 -3.83 -25.89
CA ALA A 286 -3.86 -4.39 -26.96
C ALA A 286 -4.62 -5.60 -26.40
N ARG A 287 -5.94 -5.47 -26.28
CA ARG A 287 -6.79 -6.58 -25.88
C ARG A 287 -6.95 -7.45 -27.12
N GLN A 288 -6.15 -8.51 -27.24
CA GLN A 288 -6.37 -9.46 -28.33
C GLN A 288 -7.78 -10.05 -28.17
N LEU A 289 -8.67 -9.72 -29.10
CA LEU A 289 -9.95 -10.40 -29.25
C LEU A 289 -9.62 -11.87 -29.50
N THR A 290 -9.84 -12.70 -28.50
CA THR A 290 -9.53 -14.13 -28.59
C THR A 290 -10.82 -14.81 -28.98
N LEU A 291 -10.82 -15.57 -30.08
CA LEU A 291 -11.96 -16.43 -30.46
C LEU A 291 -12.07 -17.69 -29.58
N ASP A 292 -11.43 -17.68 -28.41
CA ASP A 292 -11.45 -18.76 -27.43
C ASP A 292 -12.54 -18.46 -26.38
N PRO A 293 -13.73 -19.08 -26.50
CA PRO A 293 -14.84 -18.84 -25.59
C PRO A 293 -14.52 -19.26 -24.14
N VAL A 294 -13.56 -20.16 -23.95
CA VAL A 294 -13.12 -20.58 -22.60
C VAL A 294 -12.33 -19.45 -21.94
N ARG A 295 -11.47 -18.77 -22.70
CA ARG A 295 -10.73 -17.60 -22.21
C ARG A 295 -11.68 -16.46 -21.88
N GLU A 296 -12.64 -16.14 -22.76
CA GLU A 296 -13.62 -15.08 -22.53
C GLU A 296 -14.52 -15.33 -21.30
N SER A 297 -14.96 -16.58 -21.12
CA SER A 297 -15.71 -16.99 -19.94
C SER A 297 -14.90 -16.76 -18.66
N ARG A 298 -13.63 -17.16 -18.64
CA ARG A 298 -12.73 -16.94 -17.48
C ARG A 298 -12.52 -15.46 -17.17
N LEU A 299 -12.34 -14.62 -18.18
CA LEU A 299 -12.21 -13.16 -18.01
C LEU A 299 -13.45 -12.55 -17.34
N THR A 300 -14.63 -13.01 -17.75
CA THR A 300 -15.90 -12.55 -17.19
C THR A 300 -16.07 -13.01 -15.73
N VAL A 301 -15.62 -14.25 -15.44
CA VAL A 301 -15.60 -14.81 -14.08
C VAL A 301 -14.67 -14.01 -13.17
N GLU A 302 -13.46 -13.66 -13.61
CA GLU A 302 -12.52 -12.83 -12.81
C GLU A 302 -13.16 -11.51 -12.38
N ALA A 303 -13.80 -10.79 -13.31
CA ALA A 303 -14.49 -9.54 -13.01
C ALA A 303 -15.70 -9.72 -12.07
N ALA A 304 -16.41 -10.86 -12.15
CA ALA A 304 -17.50 -11.18 -11.22
C ALA A 304 -16.97 -11.48 -9.82
N ILE A 305 -15.88 -12.26 -9.71
CA ILE A 305 -15.19 -12.59 -8.45
C ILE A 305 -14.68 -11.32 -7.78
N ASP A 306 -14.04 -10.43 -8.54
CA ASP A 306 -13.51 -9.18 -8.02
C ASP A 306 -14.63 -8.29 -7.46
N ARG A 307 -15.77 -8.19 -8.17
CA ARG A 307 -16.94 -7.44 -7.69
C ARG A 307 -17.54 -8.06 -6.41
N ALA A 308 -17.64 -9.38 -6.35
CA ALA A 308 -18.13 -10.07 -5.15
C ALA A 308 -17.19 -9.81 -3.95
N ASN A 309 -15.88 -9.95 -4.14
CA ASN A 309 -14.88 -9.70 -3.09
C ASN A 309 -14.81 -8.22 -2.69
N ALA A 310 -15.06 -7.28 -3.60
CA ALA A 310 -15.14 -5.85 -3.27
C ALA A 310 -16.37 -5.54 -2.39
N ARG A 311 -17.51 -6.20 -2.66
CA ARG A 311 -18.77 -5.97 -1.94
C ARG A 311 -18.84 -6.68 -0.58
N PHE A 312 -18.40 -7.94 -0.53
CA PHE A 312 -18.59 -8.82 0.63
C PHE A 312 -17.31 -9.04 1.45
N GLY A 313 -16.19 -8.48 0.99
CA GLY A 313 -14.91 -8.55 1.66
C GLY A 313 -13.89 -9.45 0.95
N PRO A 314 -12.59 -9.24 1.22
CA PRO A 314 -11.54 -9.93 0.52
C PRO A 314 -11.53 -11.44 0.82
N GLY A 315 -11.86 -12.24 -0.19
CA GLY A 315 -11.79 -13.69 -0.10
C GLY A 315 -13.10 -14.39 0.18
N THR A 316 -14.23 -13.70 0.02
CA THR A 316 -15.56 -14.31 -0.09
C THR A 316 -15.59 -15.36 -1.19
N VAL A 317 -14.95 -15.08 -2.33
CA VAL A 317 -14.80 -16.02 -3.45
C VAL A 317 -13.31 -16.20 -3.74
N ARG A 318 -12.87 -17.46 -3.75
CA ARG A 318 -11.47 -17.86 -3.97
C ARG A 318 -11.42 -19.15 -4.81
N PRO A 319 -10.31 -19.42 -5.52
CA PRO A 319 -10.17 -20.69 -6.23
C PRO A 319 -10.29 -21.88 -5.28
N ALA A 320 -10.96 -22.95 -5.71
CA ALA A 320 -11.16 -24.17 -4.92
C ALA A 320 -9.84 -24.73 -4.35
N ALA A 321 -8.77 -24.69 -5.15
CA ALA A 321 -7.44 -25.16 -4.75
C ALA A 321 -6.79 -24.37 -3.60
N THR A 322 -7.36 -23.23 -3.21
CA THR A 322 -6.87 -22.40 -2.08
C THR A 322 -7.63 -22.64 -0.78
N PHE A 323 -8.69 -23.45 -0.79
CA PHE A 323 -9.30 -23.93 0.44
C PHE A 323 -8.37 -24.97 1.06
N GLY A 324 -8.00 -24.77 2.32
CA GLY A 324 -7.29 -25.80 3.09
C GLY A 324 -8.14 -27.07 3.12
N LYS A 325 -7.50 -28.24 3.20
CA LYS A 325 -8.21 -29.50 3.42
C LYS A 325 -9.18 -29.30 4.59
N ALA A 326 -10.45 -29.64 4.38
CA ALA A 326 -11.37 -29.85 5.49
C ALA A 326 -10.70 -30.86 6.43
N SER A 327 -10.65 -30.51 7.71
CA SER A 327 -10.04 -31.33 8.75
C SER A 327 -10.75 -32.67 8.88
#